data_AF-A0AAV9PTE2-F1
#
_entry.id   AF-A0AAV9PTE2-F1
#
_cell.length_a   1.000
_cell.length_b   1.000
_cell.length_c   1.000
_cell.angle_alpha   90.00
_cell.angle_beta   90.00
_cell.angle_gamma   90.00
#
_symmetry.space_group_name_H-M   'P 1'
#
loop_
_entity.id
_entity.type
_entity.pdbx_description
1 polymer ?
#
loop_
_entity_poly.entity_id
_entity_poly.type
_entity_poly.pdbx_seq_one_letter_code
_entity_poly.pdbx_strand_id
1 'polypeptide(L)'
;KRAPQRQIFPVAAILLLLLFTWWRFSPQTYSTEASQPRNEPFDPFSKSSRTQNNAYSQTMVVASITREDTSWILRELSDINHAIYIADDPTARLHPVANKGRESMAYLTYIIDHYHNLSDATIFTHSTQDAWHNNDLFDFDLSRMVRAVSNEHVHRVGFFNLRCHHESGCPDHIQLFAKDHHDKIEEGVFAEVWADLHGPDVPIPPVLAAACCSQFAVSRERLQSIPLARWEKYRQWLLDTPLTDEISGRIWEFTWHYILTGEPVVCPRVDHCYCDGYGICFEGEGELMSWLVMKEVEMLAKETQKEFKERGKDTGTIDYRLWQRIQRPALKWLYKASVRGMDPRTRAVLSGRGDEWRKGDGY
;
A
#
# COMPACT_ATOMS: atom_id res chain seq x y z
N LYS A 1 41.73 0.02 -27.55
CA LYS A 1 40.53 -0.52 -26.84
C LYS A 1 40.15 0.47 -25.75
N ARG A 2 39.16 1.35 -26.00
CA ARG A 2 38.53 2.25 -25.02
C ARG A 2 37.04 1.94 -25.05
N ALA A 3 36.44 1.75 -23.87
CA ALA A 3 35.01 1.50 -23.69
C ALA A 3 34.18 2.74 -24.04
N PRO A 4 32.93 2.60 -24.51
CA PRO A 4 32.07 3.74 -24.79
C PRO A 4 31.54 4.34 -23.47
N GLN A 5 31.78 5.64 -23.32
CA GLN A 5 31.28 6.48 -22.24
C GLN A 5 29.77 6.70 -22.47
N ARG A 6 28.91 6.06 -21.68
CA ARG A 6 27.48 6.40 -21.65
C ARG A 6 27.34 7.80 -21.05
N GLN A 7 27.01 8.78 -21.88
CA GLN A 7 26.60 10.11 -21.43
C GLN A 7 25.24 9.99 -20.73
N ILE A 8 25.24 10.20 -19.41
CA ILE A 8 24.03 10.40 -18.62
C ILE A 8 24.06 11.88 -18.20
N PHE A 9 22.88 12.52 -18.23
CA PHE A 9 22.52 13.94 -18.10
C PHE A 9 22.36 14.69 -19.43
N PRO A 10 21.12 15.15 -19.74
CA PRO A 10 20.48 16.19 -18.93
C PRO A 10 18.95 16.09 -18.73
N VAL A 11 18.35 14.90 -18.57
CA VAL A 11 16.88 14.83 -18.31
C VAL A 11 16.51 15.47 -16.96
N ALA A 12 17.30 15.23 -15.90
CA ALA A 12 17.07 15.81 -14.58
C ALA A 12 17.24 17.35 -14.54
N ALA A 13 18.21 17.88 -15.29
CA ALA A 13 18.41 19.33 -15.38
C ALA A 13 17.24 20.00 -16.12
N ILE A 14 16.68 19.32 -17.13
CA ILE A 14 15.52 19.78 -17.89
C ILE A 14 14.26 19.76 -17.01
N LEU A 15 14.02 18.70 -16.24
CA LEU A 15 12.87 18.63 -15.31
C LEU A 15 12.96 19.70 -14.21
N LEU A 16 14.15 19.92 -13.63
CA LEU A 16 14.37 20.99 -12.66
C LEU A 16 14.18 22.40 -13.26
N LEU A 17 14.58 22.61 -14.52
CA LEU A 17 14.35 23.85 -15.26
C LEU A 17 12.86 24.06 -15.58
N LEU A 18 12.14 23.02 -16.00
CA LEU A 18 10.71 23.07 -16.30
C LEU A 18 9.86 23.33 -15.05
N LEU A 19 10.26 22.78 -13.90
CA LEU A 19 9.63 23.08 -12.61
C LEU A 19 9.93 24.51 -12.15
N PHE A 20 11.16 24.99 -12.38
CA PHE A 20 11.53 26.37 -12.05
C PHE A 20 10.75 27.38 -12.89
N THR A 21 10.50 27.09 -14.18
CA THR A 21 9.66 27.95 -15.04
C THR A 21 8.20 27.86 -14.65
N TRP A 22 7.64 26.67 -14.43
CA TRP A 22 6.24 26.50 -14.00
C TRP A 22 5.95 27.22 -12.67
N TRP A 23 6.89 27.17 -11.71
CA TRP A 23 6.74 27.85 -10.43
C TRP A 23 6.87 29.38 -10.53
N ARG A 24 7.72 29.90 -11.44
CA ARG A 24 7.80 31.36 -11.70
C ARG A 24 6.54 31.96 -12.30
N PHE A 25 5.76 31.17 -13.03
CA PHE A 25 4.55 31.62 -13.71
C PHE A 25 3.25 31.20 -13.01
N SER A 26 3.32 30.43 -11.91
CA SER A 26 2.15 30.10 -11.11
C SER A 26 1.76 31.27 -10.20
N PRO A 27 0.47 31.70 -10.17
CA PRO A 27 0.03 32.79 -9.31
C PRO A 27 0.22 32.44 -7.83
N GLN A 28 0.95 33.27 -7.09
CA GLN A 28 1.08 33.13 -5.64
C GLN A 28 -0.25 33.50 -4.96
N THR A 29 -0.97 32.51 -4.44
CA THR A 29 -2.03 32.77 -3.47
C THR A 29 -1.39 33.08 -2.11
N TYR A 30 -1.58 34.32 -1.65
CA TYR A 30 -1.16 34.75 -0.31
C TYR A 30 -2.05 34.09 0.74
N SER A 31 -1.47 33.26 1.60
CA SER A 31 -2.11 32.80 2.84
C SER A 31 -1.45 33.52 4.02
N THR A 32 -2.23 34.29 4.76
CA THR A 32 -1.84 34.95 6.02
C THR A 32 -1.26 33.95 7.03
N GLU A 33 -0.12 34.31 7.62
CA GLU A 33 0.61 33.53 8.61
C GLU A 33 -0.20 33.31 9.89
N ALA A 34 -0.48 32.04 10.20
CA ALA A 34 -0.79 31.62 11.57
C ALA A 34 0.52 31.19 12.24
N SER A 35 0.78 31.73 13.43
CA SER A 35 1.96 31.51 14.26
C SER A 35 2.22 30.02 14.54
N GLN A 36 3.41 29.53 14.17
CA GLN A 36 3.88 28.17 14.43
C GLN A 36 4.29 27.97 15.90
N PRO A 37 3.94 26.84 16.55
CA PRO A 37 4.67 26.38 17.73
C PRO A 37 5.64 25.21 17.42
N ARG A 38 6.88 25.39 17.91
CA ARG A 38 7.97 24.45 18.28
C ARG A 38 8.73 23.64 17.20
N ASN A 39 10.06 23.61 17.42
CA ASN A 39 11.17 23.08 16.59
C ASN A 39 11.26 21.55 16.49
N GLU A 40 10.16 20.82 16.58
CA GLU A 40 10.13 19.39 16.22
C GLU A 40 9.70 19.31 14.74
N PRO A 41 10.37 18.52 13.88
CA PRO A 41 9.84 18.23 12.55
C PRO A 41 8.40 17.71 12.71
N PHE A 42 7.43 18.37 12.08
CA PHE A 42 6.07 17.84 12.05
C PHE A 42 6.11 16.48 11.37
N ASP A 43 5.93 15.42 12.16
CA ASP A 43 5.74 14.07 11.68
C ASP A 43 4.24 13.73 11.82
N PRO A 44 3.47 13.76 10.70
CA PRO A 44 2.05 13.38 10.72
C PRO A 44 1.83 11.91 11.12
N PHE A 45 2.90 11.12 11.16
CA PHE A 45 2.93 9.71 11.48
C PHE A 45 3.55 9.43 12.87
N SER A 46 3.91 10.48 13.61
CA SER A 46 4.38 10.38 14.99
C SER A 46 3.35 9.66 15.85
N LYS A 47 3.83 8.92 16.87
CA LYS A 47 3.05 8.19 17.91
C LYS A 47 2.15 9.10 18.77
N SER A 48 1.77 10.29 18.28
CA SER A 48 0.68 11.07 18.83
C SER A 48 -0.52 10.15 18.97
N SER A 49 -0.93 9.95 20.21
CA SER A 49 -2.13 9.25 20.60
C SER A 49 -3.31 9.86 19.86
N ARG A 50 -3.57 9.39 18.64
CA ARG A 50 -4.89 9.48 18.03
C ARG A 50 -5.78 8.90 19.10
N THR A 51 -6.60 9.73 19.71
CA THR A 51 -7.52 9.36 20.77
C THR A 51 -8.47 8.32 20.19
N GLN A 52 -8.04 7.05 20.25
CA GLN A 52 -8.83 5.87 19.95
C GLN A 52 -9.90 5.80 21.03
N ASN A 53 -10.94 6.60 20.89
CA ASN A 53 -12.18 6.36 21.59
C ASN A 53 -12.78 5.09 20.99
N ASN A 54 -12.59 3.98 21.71
CA ASN A 54 -13.01 2.60 21.46
C ASN A 54 -12.20 1.87 20.37
N ALA A 55 -10.99 1.49 20.78
CA ALA A 55 -9.93 0.85 19.99
C ALA A 55 -10.36 -0.47 19.34
N TYR A 56 -10.61 -0.44 18.04
CA TYR A 56 -10.62 -1.64 17.20
C TYR A 56 -9.31 -2.41 17.43
N SER A 57 -9.43 -3.64 17.91
CA SER A 57 -8.31 -4.57 18.01
C SER A 57 -7.77 -4.87 16.61
N GLN A 58 -6.44 -4.97 16.50
CA GLN A 58 -5.78 -5.18 15.23
C GLN A 58 -4.70 -6.25 15.36
N THR A 59 -4.59 -7.11 14.35
CA THR A 59 -3.47 -8.06 14.22
C THR A 59 -2.81 -7.91 12.86
N MET A 60 -1.48 -7.83 12.85
CA MET A 60 -0.65 -7.85 11.65
C MET A 60 -0.16 -9.28 11.38
N VAL A 61 -0.53 -9.85 10.24
CA VAL A 61 -0.14 -11.19 9.79
C VAL A 61 0.93 -11.04 8.73
N VAL A 62 2.09 -11.61 8.98
CA VAL A 62 3.28 -11.42 8.16
C VAL A 62 3.70 -12.73 7.55
N ALA A 63 3.72 -12.78 6.22
CA ALA A 63 4.37 -13.86 5.49
C ALA A 63 5.87 -13.56 5.37
N SER A 64 6.70 -14.52 5.78
CA SER A 64 8.16 -14.38 5.79
C SER A 64 8.83 -15.71 5.45
N ILE A 65 10.11 -15.63 5.09
CA ILE A 65 11.04 -16.76 5.08
C ILE A 65 12.26 -16.49 5.97
N THR A 66 13.04 -17.52 6.27
CA THR A 66 14.18 -17.48 7.20
C THR A 66 15.22 -16.41 6.88
N ARG A 67 15.43 -16.08 5.60
CA ARG A 67 16.41 -15.08 5.14
C ARG A 67 15.96 -13.62 5.29
N GLU A 68 14.70 -13.38 5.64
CA GLU A 68 14.13 -12.05 5.75
C GLU A 68 14.16 -11.53 7.18
N ASP A 69 14.41 -10.22 7.34
CA ASP A 69 14.46 -9.58 8.66
C ASP A 69 13.06 -9.09 9.06
N THR A 70 12.50 -9.70 10.09
CA THR A 70 11.23 -9.29 10.72
C THR A 70 11.43 -8.61 12.08
N SER A 71 12.68 -8.41 12.51
CA SER A 71 12.97 -7.83 13.83
C SER A 71 12.52 -6.37 13.98
N TRP A 72 12.31 -5.68 12.86
CA TRP A 72 11.77 -4.31 12.84
C TRP A 72 10.34 -4.24 13.37
N ILE A 73 9.53 -5.30 13.23
CA ILE A 73 8.14 -5.33 13.73
C ILE A 73 8.12 -5.09 15.24
N LEU A 74 9.02 -5.74 15.98
CA LEU A 74 9.12 -5.54 17.43
C LEU A 74 9.66 -4.15 17.79
N ARG A 75 10.55 -3.58 16.98
CA ARG A 75 11.08 -2.22 17.20
C ARG A 75 10.02 -1.15 16.96
N GLU A 76 9.34 -1.25 15.83
CA GLU A 76 8.48 -0.18 15.31
C GLU A 76 6.99 -0.39 15.61
N LEU A 77 6.53 -1.61 15.89
CA LEU A 77 5.10 -1.98 16.04
C LEU A 77 4.85 -2.89 17.27
N SER A 78 5.63 -2.75 18.34
CA SER A 78 5.48 -3.55 19.57
C SER A 78 4.12 -3.44 20.26
N ASP A 79 3.36 -2.38 19.97
CA ASP A 79 1.99 -2.12 20.45
C ASP A 79 0.90 -2.81 19.62
N ILE A 80 1.25 -3.42 18.48
CA ILE A 80 0.30 -4.10 17.59
C ILE A 80 0.50 -5.62 17.70
N ASN A 81 -0.61 -6.37 17.85
CA ASN A 81 -0.54 -7.82 17.82
C ASN A 81 -0.01 -8.28 16.46
N HIS A 82 0.86 -9.29 16.44
CA HIS A 82 1.43 -9.78 15.20
C HIS A 82 1.55 -11.31 15.19
N ALA A 83 1.41 -11.88 14.00
CA ALA A 83 1.60 -13.30 13.72
C ALA A 83 2.54 -13.44 12.51
N ILE A 84 3.79 -13.82 12.77
CA ILE A 84 4.83 -13.94 11.75
C ILE A 84 4.96 -15.40 11.36
N TYR A 85 4.52 -15.75 10.16
CA TYR A 85 4.61 -17.09 9.60
C TYR A 85 5.91 -17.24 8.80
N ILE A 86 6.71 -18.26 9.14
CA ILE A 86 7.96 -18.57 8.43
C ILE A 86 7.73 -19.80 7.54
N ALA A 87 7.66 -19.56 6.23
CA ALA A 87 7.21 -20.58 5.28
C ALA A 87 8.23 -21.70 5.04
N ASP A 88 9.53 -21.41 5.10
CA ASP A 88 10.62 -22.35 4.79
C ASP A 88 11.29 -22.98 6.02
N ASP A 89 10.74 -22.76 7.22
CA ASP A 89 11.20 -23.37 8.47
C ASP A 89 10.08 -24.20 9.14
N PRO A 90 10.08 -25.55 8.98
CA PRO A 90 9.11 -26.43 9.62
C PRO A 90 9.16 -26.44 11.16
N THR A 91 10.22 -25.90 11.76
CA THR A 91 10.39 -25.81 13.22
C THR A 91 9.93 -24.48 13.79
N ALA A 92 9.60 -23.51 12.94
CA ALA A 92 9.08 -22.22 13.37
C ALA A 92 7.76 -22.40 14.13
N ARG A 93 7.59 -21.60 15.19
CA ARG A 93 6.38 -21.63 16.02
C ARG A 93 5.11 -21.42 15.19
N LEU A 94 5.17 -20.52 14.22
CA LEU A 94 4.12 -20.28 13.23
C LEU A 94 4.69 -20.68 11.87
N HIS A 95 4.43 -21.93 11.50
CA HIS A 95 4.75 -22.48 10.19
C HIS A 95 3.42 -22.77 9.48
N PRO A 96 3.21 -22.30 8.23
CA PRO A 96 2.04 -22.71 7.45
C PRO A 96 2.08 -24.21 7.19
N VAL A 97 0.93 -24.80 6.82
CA VAL A 97 0.85 -26.25 6.56
C VAL A 97 1.76 -26.74 5.42
N ALA A 98 2.21 -25.85 4.53
CA ALA A 98 3.21 -26.11 3.50
C ALA A 98 3.85 -24.79 3.00
N ASN A 99 5.04 -24.88 2.41
CA ASN A 99 5.66 -23.78 1.67
C ASN A 99 5.17 -23.76 0.21
N LYS A 100 3.95 -23.24 -0.04
CA LYS A 100 3.34 -23.20 -1.37
C LYS A 100 2.36 -22.04 -1.51
N GLY A 101 2.34 -21.39 -2.67
CA GLY A 101 1.49 -20.23 -2.96
C GLY A 101 1.97 -18.92 -2.35
N ARG A 102 3.29 -18.79 -2.09
CA ARG A 102 3.90 -17.60 -1.49
C ARG A 102 3.22 -17.21 -0.16
N GLU A 103 2.87 -15.94 0.03
CA GLU A 103 2.20 -15.40 1.21
C GLU A 103 0.83 -16.03 1.49
N SER A 104 0.19 -16.57 0.45
CA SER A 104 -1.21 -17.00 0.50
C SER A 104 -1.44 -18.12 1.50
N MET A 105 -0.50 -19.06 1.63
CA MET A 105 -0.63 -20.15 2.59
C MET A 105 -0.55 -19.65 4.03
N ALA A 106 0.31 -18.67 4.32
CA ALA A 106 0.37 -18.05 5.64
C ALA A 106 -0.94 -17.35 5.97
N TYR A 107 -1.49 -16.58 5.02
CA TYR A 107 -2.73 -15.84 5.22
C TYR A 107 -3.93 -16.78 5.41
N LEU A 108 -4.06 -17.81 4.56
CA LEU A 108 -5.12 -18.82 4.68
C LEU A 108 -5.01 -19.60 5.99
N THR A 109 -3.80 -19.98 6.40
CA THR A 109 -3.56 -20.67 7.67
C THR A 109 -4.01 -19.81 8.85
N TYR A 110 -3.63 -18.53 8.87
CA TYR A 110 -4.08 -17.60 9.92
C TYR A 110 -5.61 -17.46 9.96
N ILE A 111 -6.25 -17.23 8.82
CA ILE A 111 -7.70 -17.04 8.75
C ILE A 111 -8.43 -18.27 9.31
N ILE A 112 -7.98 -19.48 8.94
CA ILE A 112 -8.60 -20.74 9.39
C ILE A 112 -8.38 -20.94 10.89
N ASP A 113 -7.13 -20.85 11.35
CA ASP A 113 -6.77 -21.15 12.74
C ASP A 113 -7.38 -20.15 13.73
N HIS A 114 -7.62 -18.92 13.29
CA HIS A 114 -8.14 -17.84 14.12
C HIS A 114 -9.59 -17.45 13.79
N TYR A 115 -10.29 -18.16 12.92
CA TYR A 115 -11.59 -17.75 12.36
C TYR A 115 -12.61 -17.28 13.41
N HIS A 116 -12.66 -17.93 14.58
CA HIS A 116 -13.57 -17.60 15.68
C HIS A 116 -13.02 -16.58 16.69
N ASN A 117 -11.77 -16.16 16.56
CA ASN A 117 -11.07 -15.26 17.48
C ASN A 117 -10.20 -14.21 16.73
N LEU A 118 -10.68 -13.75 15.57
CA LEU A 118 -10.02 -12.69 14.79
C LEU A 118 -10.06 -11.35 15.55
N SER A 119 -9.05 -10.51 15.36
CA SER A 119 -9.11 -9.09 15.73
C SER A 119 -10.14 -8.35 14.87
N ASP A 120 -10.60 -7.17 15.31
CA ASP A 120 -11.61 -6.40 14.56
C ASP A 120 -11.11 -6.03 13.15
N ALA A 121 -9.81 -5.78 13.03
CA ALA A 121 -9.09 -5.70 11.77
C ALA A 121 -7.89 -6.66 11.74
N THR A 122 -7.69 -7.32 10.60
CA THR A 122 -6.49 -8.12 10.31
C THR A 122 -5.75 -7.50 9.13
N ILE A 123 -4.46 -7.19 9.29
CA ILE A 123 -3.61 -6.62 8.24
C ILE A 123 -2.62 -7.67 7.76
N PHE A 124 -2.74 -8.08 6.50
CA PHE A 124 -1.86 -9.03 5.86
C PHE A 124 -0.75 -8.30 5.11
N THR A 125 0.50 -8.66 5.36
CA THR A 125 1.67 -8.02 4.74
C THR A 125 2.81 -8.99 4.45
N HIS A 126 3.74 -8.56 3.60
CA HIS A 126 5.06 -9.15 3.49
C HIS A 126 5.96 -8.75 4.67
N SER A 127 7.11 -9.40 4.77
CA SER A 127 8.11 -9.21 5.83
C SER A 127 8.95 -7.93 5.69
N THR A 128 9.07 -7.38 4.48
CA THR A 128 10.00 -6.29 4.18
C THR A 128 9.43 -4.93 4.61
N GLN A 129 10.14 -4.22 5.51
CA GLN A 129 9.74 -2.90 6.00
C GLN A 129 9.73 -1.85 4.87
N ASP A 130 10.86 -1.68 4.19
CA ASP A 130 11.04 -0.70 3.13
C ASP A 130 10.96 -1.40 1.76
N ALA A 131 9.86 -1.23 1.05
CA ALA A 131 9.63 -1.94 -0.21
C ALA A 131 9.05 -1.01 -1.29
N TRP A 132 9.45 -1.23 -2.56
CA TRP A 132 9.01 -0.44 -3.71
C TRP A 132 7.48 -0.38 -3.89
N HIS A 133 6.77 -1.39 -3.38
CA HIS A 133 5.32 -1.50 -3.47
C HIS A 133 4.57 -0.85 -2.30
N ASN A 134 5.30 -0.30 -1.33
CA ASN A 134 4.72 0.52 -0.27
C ASN A 134 4.49 1.94 -0.80
N ASN A 135 3.57 2.66 -0.16
CA ASN A 135 3.14 3.98 -0.65
C ASN A 135 4.24 5.04 -0.47
N ASP A 136 4.46 5.87 -1.51
CA ASP A 136 5.36 7.04 -1.46
C ASP A 136 5.03 8.00 -0.31
N LEU A 137 3.74 8.09 0.04
CA LEU A 137 3.21 8.89 1.16
C LEU A 137 3.90 8.58 2.49
N PHE A 138 4.33 7.34 2.65
CA PHE A 138 4.94 6.83 3.86
C PHE A 138 6.43 6.55 3.68
N ASP A 139 7.09 7.16 2.69
CA ASP A 139 8.50 6.92 2.36
C ASP A 139 8.81 5.43 2.15
N PHE A 140 7.86 4.67 1.60
CA PHE A 140 7.94 3.21 1.41
C PHE A 140 8.04 2.39 2.70
N ASP A 141 7.83 2.99 3.88
CA ASP A 141 7.94 2.32 5.18
C ASP A 141 6.60 1.70 5.61
N LEU A 142 6.56 0.37 5.63
CA LEU A 142 5.38 -0.41 6.02
C LEU A 142 4.94 -0.12 7.46
N SER A 143 5.86 0.19 8.38
CA SER A 143 5.52 0.49 9.77
C SER A 143 4.62 1.72 9.87
N ARG A 144 4.93 2.76 9.07
CA ARG A 144 4.13 3.99 9.02
C ARG A 144 2.78 3.75 8.36
N MET A 145 2.73 2.93 7.31
CA MET A 145 1.47 2.53 6.69
C MET A 145 0.57 1.82 7.71
N VAL A 146 1.05 0.78 8.37
CA VAL A 146 0.29 -0.01 9.35
C VAL A 146 -0.25 0.85 10.49
N ARG A 147 0.53 1.84 10.98
CA ARG A 147 0.09 2.80 12.01
C ARG A 147 -0.98 3.77 11.51
N ALA A 148 -0.97 4.09 10.23
CA ALA A 148 -1.83 5.12 9.66
C ALA A 148 -3.17 4.58 9.15
N VAL A 149 -3.27 3.28 8.84
CA VAL A 149 -4.51 2.62 8.40
C VAL A 149 -5.66 2.97 9.35
N SER A 150 -6.78 3.40 8.78
CA SER A 150 -8.00 3.72 9.52
C SER A 150 -8.82 2.45 9.73
N ASN A 151 -8.90 1.97 10.96
CA ASN A 151 -9.71 0.79 11.29
C ASN A 151 -11.20 1.03 11.01
N GLU A 152 -11.69 2.26 11.15
CA GLU A 152 -13.06 2.64 10.81
C GLU A 152 -13.35 2.48 9.31
N HIS A 153 -12.39 2.85 8.45
CA HIS A 153 -12.50 2.59 7.01
C HIS A 153 -12.53 1.10 6.75
N VAL A 154 -11.57 0.33 7.29
CA VAL A 154 -11.49 -1.13 7.11
C VAL A 154 -12.78 -1.82 7.56
N HIS A 155 -13.34 -1.44 8.71
CA HIS A 155 -14.61 -1.99 9.21
C HIS A 155 -15.79 -1.61 8.30
N ARG A 156 -15.86 -0.35 7.85
CA ARG A 156 -16.93 0.13 6.97
C ARG A 156 -16.94 -0.55 5.60
N VAL A 157 -15.79 -0.65 4.93
CA VAL A 157 -15.70 -1.22 3.56
C VAL A 157 -15.47 -2.72 3.55
N GLY A 158 -14.94 -3.26 4.64
CA GLY A 158 -14.66 -4.68 4.84
C GLY A 158 -13.31 -5.14 4.28
N PHE A 159 -12.80 -4.49 3.23
CA PHE A 159 -11.51 -4.77 2.58
C PHE A 159 -10.83 -3.47 2.16
N PHE A 160 -9.55 -3.32 2.48
CA PHE A 160 -8.74 -2.18 2.10
C PHE A 160 -7.36 -2.63 1.62
N ASN A 161 -7.03 -2.38 0.35
CA ASN A 161 -5.67 -2.59 -0.14
C ASN A 161 -4.74 -1.52 0.46
N LEU A 162 -3.61 -1.94 1.03
CA LEU A 162 -2.67 -0.98 1.63
C LEU A 162 -1.97 -0.13 0.56
N ARG A 163 -1.89 -0.59 -0.68
CA ARG A 163 -1.34 0.19 -1.78
C ARG A 163 -2.42 1.05 -2.43
N CYS A 164 -2.22 2.36 -2.46
CA CYS A 164 -3.13 3.30 -3.14
C CYS A 164 -2.75 3.53 -4.61
N HIS A 165 -1.48 3.33 -4.94
CA HIS A 165 -0.89 3.55 -6.25
C HIS A 165 -1.34 2.52 -7.29
N HIS A 166 -1.66 2.97 -8.50
CA HIS A 166 -2.23 2.13 -9.57
C HIS A 166 -1.17 1.37 -10.37
N GLU A 167 0.09 1.79 -10.31
CA GLU A 167 1.19 1.11 -10.97
C GLU A 167 1.26 -0.35 -10.51
N SER A 168 1.25 -1.28 -11.47
CA SER A 168 1.13 -2.71 -11.22
C SER A 168 -0.22 -3.07 -10.56
N GLY A 169 -1.25 -3.30 -11.37
CA GLY A 169 -2.51 -3.91 -10.91
C GLY A 169 -3.79 -3.20 -11.33
N CYS A 170 -3.74 -1.89 -11.62
CA CYS A 170 -4.88 -1.10 -12.10
C CYS A 170 -4.58 -0.43 -13.45
N PRO A 171 -5.61 -0.09 -14.26
CA PRO A 171 -7.03 -0.37 -14.04
C PRO A 171 -7.49 -1.73 -14.59
N ASP A 172 -6.65 -2.40 -15.40
CA ASP A 172 -7.06 -3.54 -16.22
C ASP A 172 -5.98 -4.62 -16.33
N HIS A 173 -5.42 -5.01 -15.17
CA HIS A 173 -4.19 -5.79 -15.12
C HIS A 173 -4.28 -7.21 -15.67
N ILE A 174 -5.21 -8.05 -15.23
CA ILE A 174 -5.33 -9.42 -15.74
C ILE A 174 -6.46 -9.47 -16.76
N GLN A 175 -6.12 -9.79 -18.01
CA GLN A 175 -7.09 -9.97 -19.10
C GLN A 175 -7.43 -11.46 -19.27
N LEU A 176 -8.57 -11.91 -18.73
CA LEU A 176 -8.89 -13.35 -18.63
C LEU A 176 -9.28 -14.01 -19.96
N PHE A 177 -9.49 -13.21 -21.01
CA PHE A 177 -9.78 -13.69 -22.37
C PHE A 177 -8.70 -13.28 -23.38
N ALA A 178 -7.54 -12.79 -22.92
CA ALA A 178 -6.41 -12.54 -23.80
C ALA A 178 -6.02 -13.84 -24.52
N LYS A 179 -5.64 -13.74 -25.79
CA LYS A 179 -5.16 -14.88 -26.58
C LYS A 179 -3.64 -15.00 -26.59
N ASP A 180 -2.99 -13.95 -26.10
CA ASP A 180 -1.55 -13.79 -26.13
C ASP A 180 -1.09 -13.35 -24.74
N HIS A 181 -0.24 -14.17 -24.12
CA HIS A 181 0.12 -14.08 -22.71
C HIS A 181 1.64 -13.89 -22.53
N HIS A 182 2.31 -13.28 -23.51
CA HIS A 182 3.78 -13.19 -23.57
C HIS A 182 4.42 -12.70 -22.26
N ASP A 183 3.78 -11.79 -21.53
CA ASP A 183 4.34 -11.17 -20.32
C ASP A 183 3.66 -11.58 -19.01
N LYS A 184 2.50 -12.27 -19.05
CA LYS A 184 1.68 -12.62 -17.88
C LYS A 184 1.13 -14.03 -17.99
N ILE A 185 1.91 -15.00 -17.54
CA ILE A 185 1.58 -16.43 -17.63
C ILE A 185 0.26 -16.73 -16.90
N GLU A 186 -0.03 -16.01 -15.82
CA GLU A 186 -1.24 -16.16 -15.02
C GLU A 186 -2.53 -15.88 -15.80
N GLU A 187 -2.53 -15.02 -16.82
CA GLU A 187 -3.71 -14.76 -17.64
C GLU A 187 -4.20 -16.01 -18.37
N GLY A 188 -3.26 -16.84 -18.85
CA GLY A 188 -3.57 -18.10 -19.53
C GLY A 188 -4.04 -19.20 -18.58
N VAL A 189 -3.84 -19.05 -17.27
CA VAL A 189 -4.19 -20.04 -16.24
C VAL A 189 -5.47 -19.65 -15.49
N PHE A 190 -5.72 -18.35 -15.31
CA PHE A 190 -6.83 -17.84 -14.51
C PHE A 190 -8.19 -18.37 -14.96
N ALA A 191 -8.43 -18.41 -16.27
CA ALA A 191 -9.68 -18.91 -16.83
C ALA A 191 -9.92 -20.40 -16.52
N GLU A 192 -8.84 -21.21 -16.48
CA GLU A 192 -8.92 -22.64 -16.19
C GLU A 192 -9.25 -22.91 -14.72
N VAL A 193 -8.69 -22.11 -13.81
CA VAL A 193 -8.85 -22.32 -12.36
C VAL A 193 -10.02 -21.55 -11.74
N TRP A 194 -10.68 -20.68 -12.51
CA TRP A 194 -11.75 -19.82 -12.01
C TRP A 194 -12.91 -20.61 -11.38
N ALA A 195 -13.35 -21.67 -12.07
CA ALA A 195 -14.44 -22.52 -11.60
C ALA A 195 -14.07 -23.26 -10.30
N ASP A 196 -12.80 -23.63 -10.12
CA ASP A 196 -12.33 -24.31 -8.91
C ASP A 196 -12.37 -23.36 -7.70
N LEU A 197 -11.91 -22.12 -7.90
CA LEU A 197 -11.82 -21.08 -6.88
C LEU A 197 -13.17 -20.45 -6.55
N HIS A 198 -13.99 -20.14 -7.55
CA HIS A 198 -15.21 -19.35 -7.37
C HIS A 198 -16.48 -20.21 -7.46
N GLY A 199 -16.44 -21.30 -8.21
CA GLY A 199 -17.57 -22.19 -8.47
C GLY A 199 -17.94 -22.18 -9.95
N PRO A 200 -18.52 -23.28 -10.48
CA PRO A 200 -18.78 -23.43 -11.91
C PRO A 200 -19.83 -22.45 -12.44
N ASP A 201 -20.73 -21.97 -11.58
CA ASP A 201 -21.81 -21.05 -11.95
C ASP A 201 -21.40 -19.57 -11.86
N VAL A 202 -20.18 -19.26 -11.42
CA VAL A 202 -19.69 -17.89 -11.31
C VAL A 202 -19.10 -17.44 -12.65
N PRO A 203 -19.67 -16.42 -13.31
CA PRO A 203 -19.14 -15.93 -14.57
C PRO A 203 -17.69 -15.48 -14.46
N ILE A 204 -16.88 -15.79 -15.47
CA ILE A 204 -15.51 -15.30 -15.58
C ILE A 204 -15.57 -13.82 -15.98
N PRO A 205 -15.06 -12.88 -15.17
CA PRO A 205 -15.01 -11.48 -15.55
C PRO A 205 -13.98 -11.28 -16.67
N PRO A 206 -14.17 -10.30 -17.57
CA PRO A 206 -13.21 -10.03 -18.63
C PRO A 206 -11.85 -9.55 -18.09
N VAL A 207 -11.86 -8.91 -16.92
CA VAL A 207 -10.70 -8.26 -16.31
C VAL A 207 -10.71 -8.51 -14.81
N LEU A 208 -9.54 -8.75 -14.23
CA LEU A 208 -9.30 -8.57 -12.79
C LEU A 208 -8.28 -7.46 -12.58
N ALA A 209 -8.57 -6.54 -11.66
CA ALA A 209 -7.68 -5.45 -11.35
C ALA A 209 -7.85 -4.95 -9.92
N ALA A 210 -6.73 -4.81 -9.24
CA ALA A 210 -6.58 -4.16 -7.95
C ALA A 210 -5.09 -3.82 -7.80
N ALA A 211 -4.74 -2.88 -6.93
CA ALA A 211 -3.33 -2.63 -6.64
C ALA A 211 -2.62 -3.95 -6.23
N CYS A 212 -1.42 -4.20 -6.75
CA CYS A 212 -0.74 -5.50 -6.62
C CYS A 212 -0.41 -5.90 -5.17
N CYS A 213 0.24 -7.06 -5.10
CA CYS A 213 1.21 -7.37 -4.07
C CYS A 213 0.62 -7.80 -2.72
N SER A 214 -0.64 -8.25 -2.66
CA SER A 214 -1.22 -8.96 -1.49
C SER A 214 -0.97 -8.32 -0.11
N GLN A 215 -0.92 -6.99 -0.03
CA GLN A 215 -0.88 -6.27 1.25
C GLN A 215 -2.21 -5.55 1.47
N PHE A 216 -3.01 -6.02 2.42
CA PHE A 216 -4.36 -5.50 2.62
C PHE A 216 -4.82 -5.66 4.07
N ALA A 217 -5.77 -4.82 4.48
CA ALA A 217 -6.49 -4.91 5.74
C ALA A 217 -7.92 -5.39 5.51
N VAL A 218 -8.41 -6.27 6.38
CA VAL A 218 -9.75 -6.86 6.30
C VAL A 218 -10.41 -6.81 7.67
N SER A 219 -11.69 -6.47 7.69
CA SER A 219 -12.49 -6.55 8.92
C SER A 219 -12.76 -8.00 9.33
N ARG A 220 -12.97 -8.23 10.64
CA ARG A 220 -13.46 -9.52 11.15
C ARG A 220 -14.74 -9.94 10.44
N GLU A 221 -15.69 -9.02 10.36
CA GLU A 221 -17.02 -9.27 9.80
C GLU A 221 -16.91 -9.71 8.35
N ARG A 222 -16.00 -9.12 7.57
CA ARG A 222 -15.76 -9.53 6.19
C ARG A 222 -15.15 -10.93 6.10
N LEU A 223 -14.13 -11.24 6.89
CA LEU A 223 -13.54 -12.60 6.91
C LEU A 223 -14.56 -13.66 7.33
N GLN A 224 -15.42 -13.34 8.31
CA GLN A 224 -16.47 -14.23 8.82
C GLN A 224 -17.71 -14.31 7.92
N SER A 225 -17.93 -13.34 7.03
CA SER A 225 -18.98 -13.43 6.01
C SER A 225 -18.75 -14.59 5.03
N ILE A 226 -17.49 -15.01 4.89
CA ILE A 226 -17.10 -16.19 4.12
C ILE A 226 -17.04 -17.38 5.09
N PRO A 227 -17.82 -18.45 4.88
CA PRO A 227 -17.84 -19.60 5.78
C PRO A 227 -16.46 -20.25 5.97
N LEU A 228 -16.14 -20.73 7.17
CA LEU A 228 -14.88 -21.43 7.46
C LEU A 228 -14.56 -22.54 6.45
N ALA A 229 -15.55 -23.38 6.12
CA ALA A 229 -15.39 -24.46 5.12
C ALA A 229 -14.95 -23.96 3.74
N ARG A 230 -15.28 -22.70 3.38
CA ARG A 230 -14.83 -22.08 2.13
C ARG A 230 -13.35 -21.71 2.21
N TRP A 231 -12.88 -21.17 3.35
CA TRP A 231 -11.46 -20.93 3.59
C TRP A 231 -10.64 -22.23 3.59
N GLU A 232 -11.17 -23.30 4.18
CA GLU A 232 -10.53 -24.62 4.13
C GLU A 232 -10.43 -25.15 2.70
N LYS A 233 -11.49 -25.01 1.89
CA LYS A 233 -11.47 -25.37 0.47
C LYS A 233 -10.41 -24.57 -0.31
N TYR A 234 -10.27 -23.28 -0.02
CA TYR A 234 -9.23 -22.44 -0.63
C TYR A 234 -7.82 -22.93 -0.31
N ARG A 235 -7.55 -23.23 0.97
CA ARG A 235 -6.26 -23.81 1.38
C ARG A 235 -6.02 -25.16 0.70
N GLN A 236 -7.05 -26.00 0.62
CA GLN A 236 -6.95 -27.31 -0.01
C GLN A 236 -6.65 -27.20 -1.51
N TRP A 237 -7.32 -26.30 -2.23
CA TRP A 237 -7.02 -26.02 -3.64
C TRP A 237 -5.55 -25.63 -3.84
N LEU A 238 -5.01 -24.77 -2.95
CA LEU A 238 -3.63 -24.33 -3.04
C LEU A 238 -2.63 -25.47 -2.77
N LEU A 239 -2.97 -26.43 -1.91
CA LEU A 239 -2.16 -27.63 -1.70
C LEU A 239 -2.20 -28.56 -2.92
N ASP A 240 -3.39 -28.83 -3.44
CA ASP A 240 -3.64 -29.87 -4.45
C ASP A 240 -3.30 -29.45 -5.87
N THR A 241 -3.35 -28.15 -6.17
CA THR A 241 -3.13 -27.64 -7.53
C THR A 241 -1.76 -28.08 -8.07
N PRO A 242 -1.65 -28.53 -9.34
CA PRO A 242 -0.36 -28.87 -9.94
C PRO A 242 0.49 -27.63 -10.27
N LEU A 243 -0.07 -26.42 -10.12
CA LEU A 243 0.63 -25.17 -10.37
C LEU A 243 1.83 -25.01 -9.46
N THR A 244 2.87 -24.36 -10.00
CA THR A 244 4.07 -24.01 -9.23
C THR A 244 3.73 -23.01 -8.12
N ASP A 245 4.62 -22.90 -7.13
CA ASP A 245 4.53 -21.91 -6.06
C ASP A 245 4.36 -20.48 -6.61
N GLU A 246 5.11 -20.14 -7.66
CA GLU A 246 5.06 -18.83 -8.32
C GLU A 246 3.72 -18.55 -9.00
N ILE A 247 3.23 -19.48 -9.84
CA ILE A 247 1.98 -19.26 -10.57
C ILE A 247 0.79 -19.28 -9.62
N SER A 248 0.72 -20.24 -8.70
CA SER A 248 -0.36 -20.29 -7.71
C SER A 248 -0.35 -19.06 -6.77
N GLY A 249 0.82 -18.53 -6.41
CA GLY A 249 0.94 -17.27 -5.68
C GLY A 249 0.38 -16.08 -6.48
N ARG A 250 0.70 -15.98 -7.78
CA ARG A 250 0.14 -14.92 -8.66
C ARG A 250 -1.36 -15.02 -8.84
N ILE A 251 -1.91 -16.23 -8.96
CA ILE A 251 -3.36 -16.44 -8.95
C ILE A 251 -3.97 -15.86 -7.67
N TRP A 252 -3.40 -16.18 -6.51
CA TRP A 252 -3.91 -15.66 -5.24
C TRP A 252 -3.79 -14.14 -5.12
N GLU A 253 -2.69 -13.54 -5.58
CA GLU A 253 -2.46 -12.09 -5.56
C GLU A 253 -3.65 -11.31 -6.17
N PHE A 254 -4.17 -11.77 -7.31
CA PHE A 254 -5.32 -11.16 -8.00
C PHE A 254 -6.67 -11.82 -7.71
N THR A 255 -6.73 -12.71 -6.71
CA THR A 255 -7.97 -13.35 -6.27
C THR A 255 -8.47 -12.76 -4.94
N TRP A 256 -7.58 -12.24 -4.10
CA TRP A 256 -7.93 -11.71 -2.77
C TRP A 256 -9.04 -10.68 -2.78
N HIS A 257 -8.93 -9.64 -3.62
CA HIS A 257 -9.94 -8.58 -3.69
C HIS A 257 -11.29 -9.13 -4.16
N TYR A 258 -11.31 -10.03 -5.14
CA TYR A 258 -12.55 -10.63 -5.63
C TYR A 258 -13.23 -11.49 -4.56
N ILE A 259 -12.48 -12.34 -3.84
CA ILE A 259 -13.02 -13.13 -2.72
C ILE A 259 -13.63 -12.21 -1.66
N LEU A 260 -12.95 -11.13 -1.32
CA LEU A 260 -13.31 -10.27 -0.21
C LEU A 260 -14.36 -9.21 -0.57
N THR A 261 -14.52 -8.84 -1.84
CA THR A 261 -15.45 -7.79 -2.25
C THR A 261 -16.56 -8.27 -3.17
N GLY A 262 -16.34 -9.34 -3.93
CA GLY A 262 -17.19 -9.76 -5.04
C GLY A 262 -16.96 -8.95 -6.33
N GLU A 263 -16.10 -7.94 -6.29
CA GLU A 263 -15.85 -7.03 -7.40
C GLU A 263 -14.61 -7.44 -8.18
N PRO A 264 -14.68 -7.54 -9.52
CA PRO A 264 -13.54 -7.91 -10.34
C PRO A 264 -12.49 -6.79 -10.41
N VAL A 265 -12.91 -5.53 -10.24
CA VAL A 265 -12.05 -4.34 -10.32
C VAL A 265 -12.21 -3.49 -9.07
N VAL A 266 -11.13 -3.38 -8.28
CA VAL A 266 -11.03 -2.53 -7.08
C VAL A 266 -9.87 -1.56 -7.25
N CYS A 267 -10.13 -0.48 -7.99
CA CYS A 267 -9.16 0.56 -8.32
C CYS A 267 -9.68 1.96 -7.92
N PRO A 268 -9.74 2.28 -6.61
CA PRO A 268 -10.20 3.58 -6.14
C PRO A 268 -9.25 4.68 -6.59
N ARG A 269 -9.74 5.92 -6.71
CA ARG A 269 -8.86 7.08 -6.96
C ARG A 269 -7.81 7.20 -5.84
N VAL A 270 -6.58 7.57 -6.19
CA VAL A 270 -5.45 7.58 -5.26
C VAL A 270 -5.66 8.58 -4.12
N ASP A 271 -6.22 9.76 -4.42
CA ASP A 271 -6.57 10.78 -3.43
C ASP A 271 -7.66 10.31 -2.45
N HIS A 272 -8.66 9.56 -2.95
CA HIS A 272 -9.68 8.94 -2.09
C HIS A 272 -9.08 7.85 -1.19
N CYS A 273 -8.19 7.02 -1.73
CA CYS A 273 -7.52 5.96 -0.97
C CYS A 273 -6.70 6.54 0.19
N TYR A 274 -5.90 7.57 -0.06
CA TYR A 274 -5.15 8.25 1.01
C TYR A 274 -6.05 8.96 2.01
N CYS A 275 -7.12 9.59 1.56
CA CYS A 275 -8.01 10.32 2.45
C CYS A 275 -8.84 9.37 3.34
N ASP A 276 -9.55 8.39 2.76
CA ASP A 276 -10.42 7.49 3.54
C ASP A 276 -9.62 6.40 4.25
N GLY A 277 -8.61 5.83 3.61
CA GLY A 277 -7.83 4.73 4.17
C GLY A 277 -6.78 5.17 5.20
N TYR A 278 -6.17 6.34 5.00
CA TYR A 278 -5.01 6.78 5.79
C TYR A 278 -5.20 8.11 6.54
N GLY A 279 -6.27 8.84 6.26
CA GLY A 279 -6.55 10.12 6.90
C GLY A 279 -5.69 11.26 6.37
N ILE A 280 -5.19 11.15 5.14
CA ILE A 280 -4.39 12.18 4.48
C ILE A 280 -5.17 12.70 3.27
N CYS A 281 -5.86 13.82 3.45
CA CYS A 281 -6.83 14.33 2.49
C CYS A 281 -6.29 15.52 1.71
N PHE A 282 -5.80 15.25 0.50
CA PHE A 282 -5.44 16.28 -0.47
C PHE A 282 -6.71 16.95 -1.05
N GLU A 283 -6.60 18.20 -1.48
CA GLU A 283 -7.66 18.93 -2.20
C GLU A 283 -7.76 18.45 -3.65
N GLY A 284 -8.28 17.23 -3.81
CA GLY A 284 -8.40 16.53 -5.08
C GLY A 284 -7.07 16.06 -5.67
N GLU A 285 -7.14 15.47 -6.87
CA GLU A 285 -5.98 14.90 -7.56
C GLU A 285 -4.89 15.93 -7.88
N GLY A 286 -5.25 17.18 -8.16
CA GLY A 286 -4.26 18.21 -8.52
C GLY A 286 -3.25 18.51 -7.41
N GLU A 287 -3.70 18.58 -6.15
CA GLU A 287 -2.81 18.80 -5.00
C GLU A 287 -1.97 17.56 -4.70
N LEU A 288 -2.57 16.35 -4.79
CA LEU A 288 -1.84 15.09 -4.65
C LEU A 288 -0.74 14.96 -5.71
N MET A 289 -1.05 15.21 -6.99
CA MET A 289 -0.08 15.14 -8.08
C MET A 289 1.06 16.14 -7.89
N SER A 290 0.74 17.35 -7.42
CA SER A 290 1.77 18.35 -7.10
C SER A 290 2.70 17.86 -5.99
N TRP A 291 2.14 17.21 -4.96
CA TRP A 291 2.91 16.62 -3.87
C TRP A 291 3.77 15.44 -4.34
N LEU A 292 3.22 14.53 -5.15
CA LEU A 292 3.93 13.38 -5.71
C LEU A 292 5.14 13.82 -6.56
N VAL A 293 4.96 14.81 -7.43
CA VAL A 293 6.07 15.38 -8.22
C VAL A 293 7.17 15.91 -7.30
N MET A 294 6.83 16.61 -6.22
CA MET A 294 7.86 17.11 -5.29
C MET A 294 8.57 15.98 -4.54
N LYS A 295 7.88 14.88 -4.23
CA LYS A 295 8.51 13.69 -3.66
C LYS A 295 9.44 13.00 -4.64
N GLU A 296 9.06 12.89 -5.90
CA GLU A 296 9.92 12.34 -6.94
C GLU A 296 11.19 13.17 -7.11
N VAL A 297 11.08 14.50 -7.12
CA VAL A 297 12.24 15.41 -7.12
C VAL A 297 13.10 15.22 -5.87
N GLU A 298 12.49 15.04 -4.69
CA GLU A 298 13.21 14.75 -3.45
C GLU A 298 14.01 13.44 -3.56
N MET A 299 13.41 12.37 -4.10
CA MET A 299 14.06 11.07 -4.26
C MET A 299 15.22 11.14 -5.24
N LEU A 300 15.00 11.69 -6.44
CA LEU A 300 16.03 11.90 -7.46
C LEU A 300 17.20 12.74 -6.92
N ALA A 301 16.91 13.75 -6.12
CA ALA A 301 17.92 14.57 -5.45
C ALA A 301 18.76 13.74 -4.45
N LYS A 302 18.12 12.87 -3.64
CA LYS A 302 18.83 11.98 -2.69
C LYS A 302 19.73 10.99 -3.43
N GLU A 303 19.22 10.35 -4.49
CA GLU A 303 19.97 9.40 -5.31
C GLU A 303 21.17 10.07 -5.98
N THR A 304 20.95 11.23 -6.61
CA THR A 304 22.01 12.02 -7.24
C THR A 304 23.11 12.37 -6.23
N GLN A 305 22.72 12.81 -5.02
CA GLN A 305 23.67 13.12 -3.96
C GLN A 305 24.45 11.88 -3.49
N LYS A 306 23.81 10.71 -3.43
CA LYS A 306 24.46 9.43 -3.10
C LYS A 306 25.50 9.06 -4.16
N GLU A 307 25.16 9.16 -5.44
CA GLU A 307 26.11 8.89 -6.54
C GLU A 307 27.32 9.82 -6.52
N PHE A 308 27.12 11.12 -6.23
CA PHE A 308 28.22 12.09 -6.14
C PHE A 308 29.19 11.74 -5.00
N LYS A 309 28.65 11.33 -3.85
CA LYS A 309 29.45 10.87 -2.69
C LYS A 309 30.25 9.63 -3.04
N GLU A 310 29.64 8.63 -3.67
CA GLU A 310 30.31 7.37 -4.07
C GLU A 310 31.41 7.59 -5.11
N ARG A 311 31.26 8.57 -5.99
CA ARG A 311 32.26 8.91 -7.02
C ARG A 311 33.41 9.80 -6.51
N GLY A 312 33.47 10.12 -5.22
CA GLY A 312 34.53 10.93 -4.63
C GLY A 312 34.59 12.37 -5.17
N LYS A 313 33.50 12.88 -5.74
CA LYS A 313 33.41 14.25 -6.23
C LYS A 313 32.86 15.13 -5.11
N ASP A 314 33.77 15.80 -4.40
CA ASP A 314 33.45 16.72 -3.28
C ASP A 314 32.70 17.99 -3.74
N THR A 315 32.48 18.16 -5.05
CA THR A 315 31.90 19.36 -5.67
C THR A 315 30.40 19.27 -5.97
N GLY A 316 29.74 18.15 -5.64
CA GLY A 316 28.35 17.85 -6.05
C GLY A 316 27.35 17.73 -4.92
N THR A 317 27.49 18.48 -3.82
CA THR A 317 26.42 18.53 -2.81
C THR A 317 25.29 19.43 -3.30
N ILE A 318 24.06 18.90 -3.29
CA ILE A 318 22.86 19.72 -3.48
C ILE A 318 22.85 20.77 -2.36
N ASP A 319 22.87 22.06 -2.73
CA ASP A 319 22.83 23.17 -1.78
C ASP A 319 21.67 23.00 -0.81
N TYR A 320 21.93 23.16 0.49
CA TYR A 320 20.93 23.14 1.54
C TYR A 320 19.73 24.06 1.22
N ARG A 321 19.95 25.21 0.59
CA ARG A 321 18.86 26.11 0.17
C ARG A 321 18.00 25.50 -0.94
N LEU A 322 18.60 24.73 -1.85
CA LEU A 322 17.87 23.99 -2.87
C LEU A 322 17.08 22.84 -2.25
N TRP A 323 17.69 22.10 -1.31
CA TRP A 323 17.00 21.09 -0.50
C TRP A 323 15.76 21.65 0.22
N GLN A 324 15.91 22.79 0.90
CA GLN A 324 14.77 23.43 1.56
C GLN A 324 13.66 23.86 0.59
N ARG A 325 14.02 24.28 -0.62
CA ARG A 325 13.03 24.63 -1.66
C ARG A 325 12.26 23.42 -2.17
N ILE A 326 12.87 22.24 -2.16
CA ILE A 326 12.22 20.97 -2.55
C ILE A 326 11.32 20.47 -1.41
N GLN A 327 11.83 20.39 -0.19
CA GLN A 327 11.11 19.75 0.91
C GLN A 327 9.99 20.60 1.52
N ARG A 328 10.17 21.93 1.63
CA ARG A 328 9.18 22.78 2.33
C ARG A 328 7.78 22.75 1.70
N PRO A 329 7.61 22.83 0.37
CA PRO A 329 6.29 22.71 -0.24
C PRO A 329 5.63 21.35 0.01
N ALA A 330 6.39 20.26 -0.17
CA ALA A 330 5.89 18.90 0.07
C ALA A 330 5.42 18.71 1.52
N LEU A 331 6.22 19.16 2.49
CA LEU A 331 5.85 19.12 3.91
C LEU A 331 4.62 19.99 4.21
N LYS A 332 4.49 21.17 3.58
CA LYS A 332 3.34 22.04 3.77
C LYS A 332 2.05 21.41 3.24
N TRP A 333 2.08 20.79 2.06
CA TRP A 333 0.93 20.07 1.53
C TRP A 333 0.57 18.87 2.39
N LEU A 334 1.56 18.06 2.79
CA LEU A 334 1.33 16.90 3.66
C LEU A 334 0.72 17.32 5.00
N TYR A 335 1.23 18.39 5.62
CA TYR A 335 0.68 18.97 6.85
C TYR A 335 -0.79 19.36 6.67
N LYS A 336 -1.11 20.14 5.65
CA LYS A 336 -2.48 20.56 5.37
C LYS A 336 -3.40 19.37 5.12
N ALA A 337 -2.95 18.40 4.34
CA ALA A 337 -3.70 17.19 4.04
C ALA A 337 -3.97 16.35 5.29
N SER A 338 -2.98 16.25 6.17
CA SER A 338 -3.12 15.57 7.46
C SER A 338 -4.13 16.28 8.37
N VAL A 339 -4.05 17.61 8.47
CA VAL A 339 -5.00 18.40 9.28
C VAL A 339 -6.43 18.28 8.75
N ARG A 340 -6.62 18.31 7.42
CA ARG A 340 -7.95 18.10 6.81
C ARG A 340 -8.51 16.71 7.11
N GLY A 341 -7.67 15.68 7.07
CA GLY A 341 -8.08 14.32 7.38
C GLY A 341 -8.38 14.05 8.85
N MET A 342 -8.13 14.99 9.76
CA MET A 342 -8.59 14.89 11.16
C MET A 342 -10.09 15.18 11.35
N ASP A 343 -10.79 15.66 10.31
CA ASP A 343 -12.24 15.87 10.37
C ASP A 343 -12.97 14.73 9.63
N PRO A 344 -13.75 13.88 10.33
CA PRO A 344 -14.48 12.76 9.72
C PRO A 344 -15.41 13.18 8.57
N ARG A 345 -16.06 14.33 8.72
CA ARG A 345 -16.92 14.88 7.66
C ARG A 345 -16.12 15.22 6.42
N THR A 346 -14.99 15.90 6.59
CA THR A 346 -14.07 16.24 5.49
C THR A 346 -13.56 14.99 4.80
N ARG A 347 -13.17 13.94 5.55
CA ARG A 347 -12.79 12.65 4.96
C ARG A 347 -13.90 12.07 4.10
N ALA A 348 -15.11 11.99 4.64
CA ALA A 348 -16.24 11.43 3.90
C ALA A 348 -16.53 12.23 2.61
N VAL A 349 -16.54 13.57 2.68
CA VAL A 349 -16.78 14.42 1.50
C VAL A 349 -15.68 14.26 0.46
N LEU A 350 -14.41 14.36 0.84
CA LEU A 350 -13.28 14.30 -0.10
C LEU A 350 -13.04 12.90 -0.67
N SER A 351 -13.48 11.85 0.03
CA SER A 351 -13.44 10.47 -0.46
C SER A 351 -14.70 10.05 -1.23
N GLY A 352 -15.59 10.99 -1.57
CA GLY A 352 -16.77 10.72 -2.39
C GLY A 352 -17.96 10.09 -1.66
N ARG A 353 -17.96 10.09 -0.32
CA ARG A 353 -19.02 9.57 0.55
C ARG A 353 -19.80 10.68 1.28
N GLY A 354 -19.80 11.89 0.73
CA GLY A 354 -20.41 13.06 1.38
C GLY A 354 -21.90 12.91 1.67
N ASP A 355 -22.63 12.21 0.81
CA ASP A 355 -24.08 11.97 0.94
C ASP A 355 -24.42 10.89 1.98
N GLU A 356 -23.45 10.03 2.33
CA GLU A 356 -23.61 8.97 3.31
C GLU A 356 -23.36 9.45 4.75
N TRP A 357 -22.56 10.52 4.92
CA TRP A 357 -22.11 10.99 6.23
C TRP A 357 -23.20 11.75 6.99
N ARG A 358 -23.32 11.44 8.27
CA ARG A 358 -24.23 12.10 9.23
C ARG A 358 -23.46 12.67 10.40
N LYS A 359 -24.02 13.73 11.01
CA LYS A 359 -23.41 14.33 12.20
C LYS A 359 -23.36 13.30 13.34
N GLY A 360 -22.14 13.00 13.79
CA GLY A 360 -21.88 11.98 14.82
C GLY A 360 -21.23 10.71 14.25
N ASP A 361 -21.22 10.55 12.93
CA ASP A 361 -20.46 9.49 12.28
C ASP A 361 -18.96 9.77 12.47
N GLY A 362 -18.25 8.74 12.92
CA GLY A 362 -16.79 8.74 13.05
C GLY A 362 -16.09 8.71 11.68
N TYR A 363 -14.79 8.44 11.74
CA TYR A 363 -13.89 8.39 10.58
C TYR A 363 -14.28 7.33 9.53
#